data_AF-A0A963RYR9-F1
#
_entry.id   AF-A0A963RYR9-F1
#
_cell.length_a   1.000
_cell.length_b   1.000
_cell.length_c   1.000
_cell.angle_alpha   90.00
_cell.angle_beta   90.00
_cell.angle_gamma   90.00
#
_symmetry.space_group_name_H-M   'P 1'
#
loop_
_entity.id
_entity.type
_entity.pdbx_description
1 polymer ?
#
loop_
_entity_poly.entity_id
_entity_poly.type
_entity_poly.pdbx_seq_one_letter_code
_entity_poly.pdbx_strand_id
1 'polypeptide(L)'
;MAKLNGPGMSDPQSAGAAGPSGREGPAIAIEALVASNGLFEGIRQPSLGVRLLVRDPRAIPAARVQAAFGKYAASGGDTIVEQTVATVIAVLRHLRFPIFADPLVRELADNRWDVRLPAMQGLQGRLAELTTTVVAILAALGDGQHVPEETRRKLKDNIALLQTRAPVGKVAPLLLDAAQAAGIPWQRITKQILQLGNGRRLRWFMSSVSDVTPHIAAELTGKKLLTTQLLRKQMLPAPEGARARNEDHAIELAERIGFPVVVKPNDRNRGEGVFARLEDAEAVRDAYAAARGFSENVLVEEHIAGIDHRLHVFNGSVYRARIRTPGGVAGDGRLTVGELLEALNADPERGQQGSMARLIRIETDGEAERMLAAQSLSWRSVPSEGQFVALRSIANVSTGGVTTELPLERIHPDNIAMAERAVGLFGLDIAAVDFICPDIGRSWMDVGGGICEINAGPQFGEDAAEKLLASLFPDKGRIPVGLVLGDESGPDWLARLRTQLVERGVSAGIVADGEVWLGGSVIARLPPNSGFEGAMLLLRERRVEQLIVKLDSSFLTHGVPCEGIDWLAVDRTEMDDEGMALTSLVAPFVDSLLVNDGLGNPVGKAAPARKVAPGQWVDIVLAMGGGAPDKP
;
A
#
# COMPACT_ATOMS: atom_id res chain seq x y z
N MET A 1 20.52 21.77 1.55
CA MET A 1 21.03 21.66 0.16
C MET A 1 22.10 20.58 0.07
N ALA A 2 21.88 19.51 -0.70
CA ALA A 2 22.96 18.69 -1.24
C ALA A 2 23.15 19.10 -2.71
N LYS A 3 24.22 19.85 -3.00
CA LYS A 3 24.61 20.21 -4.37
C LYS A 3 25.00 18.92 -5.11
N LEU A 4 24.28 18.62 -6.20
CA LEU A 4 24.73 17.66 -7.20
C LEU A 4 25.88 18.31 -7.98
N ASN A 5 27.14 17.97 -7.63
CA ASN A 5 28.32 18.41 -8.37
C ASN A 5 28.63 17.44 -9.51
N GLY A 6 28.72 17.97 -10.74
CA GLY A 6 29.40 17.40 -11.91
C GLY A 6 30.00 18.57 -12.71
N PRO A 7 31.21 18.43 -13.31
CA PRO A 7 32.06 19.57 -13.58
C PRO A 7 31.79 20.25 -14.93
N GLY A 8 31.92 21.58 -14.93
CA GLY A 8 32.27 22.36 -16.11
C GLY A 8 31.14 23.20 -16.68
N MET A 9 30.95 24.42 -16.13
CA MET A 9 30.60 25.61 -16.92
C MET A 9 31.18 26.84 -16.21
N SER A 10 31.87 27.66 -16.98
CA SER A 10 32.49 28.94 -16.60
C SER A 10 31.44 30.02 -16.31
N ASP A 11 31.71 30.85 -15.30
CA ASP A 11 30.96 32.09 -15.00
C ASP A 11 30.85 33.02 -16.22
N PRO A 12 29.71 33.71 -16.40
CA PRO A 12 29.68 35.00 -17.04
C PRO A 12 29.38 36.12 -16.04
N GLN A 13 30.23 37.14 -16.11
CA GLN A 13 30.19 38.39 -15.39
C GLN A 13 28.90 39.19 -15.59
N SER A 14 28.62 40.04 -14.61
CA SER A 14 27.62 41.11 -14.61
C SER A 14 27.74 42.08 -15.79
N ALA A 15 26.64 42.37 -16.49
CA ALA A 15 26.44 43.62 -17.23
C ALA A 15 24.95 43.91 -17.53
N GLY A 16 24.48 45.09 -17.13
CA GLY A 16 23.64 45.98 -17.94
C GLY A 16 22.15 45.64 -18.15
N ALA A 17 21.27 46.44 -17.55
CA ALA A 17 19.87 46.57 -17.94
C ALA A 17 19.70 47.45 -19.19
N ALA A 18 18.96 46.98 -20.21
CA ALA A 18 18.05 47.77 -21.09
C ALA A 18 17.44 46.94 -22.26
N GLY A 19 16.10 46.81 -22.30
CA GLY A 19 15.26 46.81 -23.52
C GLY A 19 15.10 45.53 -24.37
N PRO A 20 14.00 45.37 -25.14
CA PRO A 20 13.30 44.08 -25.35
C PRO A 20 13.58 43.36 -26.68
N SER A 21 13.76 42.03 -26.63
CA SER A 21 13.69 41.12 -27.79
C SER A 21 13.10 39.76 -27.38
N GLY A 22 11.76 39.66 -27.31
CA GLY A 22 11.02 38.47 -26.86
C GLY A 22 10.99 37.28 -27.83
N ARG A 23 12.13 36.82 -28.37
CA ARG A 23 12.19 35.68 -29.31
C ARG A 23 13.32 34.66 -29.11
N GLU A 24 14.19 34.81 -28.11
CA GLU A 24 15.27 33.84 -27.87
C GLU A 24 14.94 32.94 -26.66
N GLY A 25 15.07 31.62 -26.84
CA GLY A 25 14.81 30.59 -25.83
C GLY A 25 13.76 29.56 -26.25
N PRO A 26 13.73 28.37 -25.64
CA PRO A 26 12.79 27.29 -25.97
C PRO A 26 11.34 27.66 -25.62
N ALA A 27 10.37 26.95 -26.20
CA ALA A 27 8.94 27.18 -25.89
C ALA A 27 8.61 27.06 -24.38
N ILE A 28 9.29 26.16 -23.68
CA ILE A 28 9.22 25.96 -22.23
C ILE A 28 10.59 25.53 -21.67
N ALA A 29 10.96 26.03 -20.49
CA ALA A 29 12.20 25.66 -19.80
C ALA A 29 11.98 25.54 -18.28
N ILE A 30 12.81 24.74 -17.61
CA ILE A 30 12.86 24.67 -16.14
C ILE A 30 13.86 25.71 -15.64
N GLU A 31 13.42 26.62 -14.78
CA GLU A 31 14.29 27.56 -14.03
C GLU A 31 14.79 26.94 -12.72
N ALA A 32 13.93 26.21 -12.01
CA ALA A 32 14.27 25.61 -10.72
C ALA A 32 13.46 24.34 -10.42
N LEU A 33 14.07 23.46 -9.63
CA LEU A 33 13.46 22.24 -9.10
C LEU A 33 13.68 22.19 -7.58
N VAL A 34 12.60 21.98 -6.82
CA VAL A 34 12.65 21.93 -5.36
C VAL A 34 11.95 20.66 -4.89
N ALA A 35 12.73 19.73 -4.34
CA ALA A 35 12.19 18.51 -3.75
C ALA A 35 11.66 18.79 -2.34
N SER A 36 10.38 18.48 -2.12
CA SER A 36 9.77 18.55 -0.79
C SER A 36 9.28 17.18 -0.33
N ASN A 37 9.70 16.80 0.87
CA ASN A 37 9.33 15.54 1.51
C ASN A 37 8.13 15.66 2.46
N GLY A 38 7.68 16.88 2.73
CA GLY A 38 6.52 17.19 3.55
C GLY A 38 5.36 17.74 2.73
N LEU A 39 4.42 18.37 3.42
CA LEU A 39 3.12 18.75 2.89
C LEU A 39 3.00 20.27 2.79
N PHE A 40 2.21 20.74 1.83
CA PHE A 40 1.87 22.15 1.67
C PHE A 40 0.36 22.32 1.52
N GLU A 41 -0.13 23.52 1.78
CA GLU A 41 -1.52 23.87 1.51
C GLU A 41 -1.85 23.60 0.03
N GLY A 42 -3.00 22.96 -0.22
CA GLY A 42 -3.45 22.56 -1.56
C GLY A 42 -2.81 21.27 -2.10
N ILE A 43 -1.65 20.83 -1.57
CA ILE A 43 -0.99 19.58 -1.96
C ILE A 43 -0.53 18.80 -0.72
N ARG A 44 -1.48 18.03 -0.18
CA ARG A 44 -1.36 17.22 1.04
C ARG A 44 -0.62 15.89 0.82
N GLN A 45 0.44 15.94 0.02
CA GLN A 45 1.33 14.83 -0.28
C GLN A 45 2.74 15.38 -0.56
N PRO A 46 3.83 14.64 -0.30
CA PRO A 46 5.16 15.02 -0.76
C PRO A 46 5.14 15.40 -2.24
N SER A 47 5.96 16.38 -2.63
CA SER A 47 5.85 16.97 -3.96
C SER A 47 7.18 17.43 -4.54
N LEU A 48 7.22 17.56 -5.85
CA LEU A 48 8.27 18.23 -6.58
C LEU A 48 7.76 19.60 -7.02
N GLY A 49 8.35 20.67 -6.49
CA GLY A 49 8.19 22.02 -7.01
C GLY A 49 9.01 22.21 -8.27
N VAL A 50 8.40 22.79 -9.29
CA VAL A 50 8.99 23.06 -10.61
C VAL A 50 8.66 24.49 -10.99
N ARG A 51 9.69 25.33 -11.13
CA ARG A 51 9.54 26.66 -11.69
C ARG A 51 9.83 26.61 -13.18
N LEU A 52 8.87 27.04 -13.99
CA LEU A 52 8.94 27.00 -15.44
C LEU A 52 8.96 28.41 -16.00
N LEU A 53 9.76 28.64 -17.04
CA LEU A 53 9.71 29.82 -17.89
C LEU A 53 9.08 29.41 -19.22
N VAL A 54 8.02 30.09 -19.63
CA VAL A 54 7.18 29.68 -20.76
C VAL A 54 7.15 30.79 -21.79
N ARG A 55 7.79 30.61 -22.94
CA ARG A 55 7.79 31.65 -23.99
C ARG A 55 6.41 31.80 -24.63
N ASP A 56 5.70 30.68 -24.79
CA ASP A 56 4.38 30.62 -25.39
C ASP A 56 3.53 29.58 -24.65
N PRO A 57 2.50 29.99 -23.90
CA PRO A 57 1.73 29.07 -23.09
C PRO A 57 0.81 28.16 -23.91
N ARG A 58 0.64 28.39 -25.22
CA ARG A 58 -0.30 27.63 -26.05
C ARG A 58 -0.03 26.13 -26.00
N ALA A 59 -1.10 25.35 -25.84
CA ALA A 59 -1.04 23.90 -25.93
C ALA A 59 -0.55 23.42 -27.31
N ILE A 60 0.24 22.34 -27.30
CA ILE A 60 0.68 21.63 -28.50
C ILE A 60 -0.48 20.78 -29.01
N PRO A 61 -0.71 20.67 -30.34
CA PRO A 61 -1.75 19.79 -30.88
C PRO A 61 -1.67 18.36 -30.34
N ALA A 62 -2.78 17.82 -29.85
CA ALA A 62 -2.85 16.52 -29.16
C ALA A 62 -2.22 15.37 -29.97
N ALA A 63 -2.39 15.36 -31.30
CA ALA A 63 -1.79 14.35 -32.18
C ALA A 63 -0.25 14.32 -32.09
N ARG A 64 0.41 15.48 -31.90
CA ARG A 64 1.88 15.56 -31.77
C ARG A 64 2.33 15.06 -30.40
N VAL A 65 1.58 15.36 -29.34
CA VAL A 65 1.83 14.83 -27.99
C VAL A 65 1.63 13.31 -27.98
N GLN A 66 0.56 12.82 -28.59
CA GLN A 66 0.28 11.39 -28.77
C GLN A 66 1.40 10.66 -29.51
N ALA A 67 1.93 11.24 -30.59
CA ALA A 67 3.03 10.65 -31.34
C ALA A 67 4.35 10.61 -30.55
N ALA A 68 4.55 11.53 -29.59
CA ALA A 68 5.77 11.57 -28.78
C ALA A 68 5.71 10.62 -27.58
N PHE A 69 4.57 10.56 -26.89
CA PHE A 69 4.43 9.84 -25.62
C PHE A 69 3.63 8.53 -25.71
N GLY A 70 2.94 8.27 -26.84
CA GLY A 70 2.16 7.06 -27.06
C GLY A 70 1.10 6.88 -25.97
N LYS A 71 1.10 5.71 -25.31
CA LYS A 71 0.17 5.42 -24.21
C LYS A 71 0.32 6.32 -22.97
N TYR A 72 1.41 7.08 -22.87
CA TYR A 72 1.65 8.03 -21.77
C TYR A 72 1.22 9.46 -22.10
N ALA A 73 0.70 9.69 -23.31
CA ALA A 73 0.15 10.98 -23.66
C ALA A 73 -1.15 11.21 -22.88
N ALA A 74 -1.27 12.36 -22.23
CA ALA A 74 -2.52 12.76 -21.61
C ALA A 74 -3.40 13.51 -22.61
N SER A 75 -4.70 13.22 -22.58
CA SER A 75 -5.73 13.96 -23.33
C SER A 75 -6.20 15.16 -22.49
N GLY A 76 -5.53 16.31 -22.63
CA GLY A 76 -5.97 17.54 -21.97
C GLY A 76 -4.85 18.55 -21.70
N GLY A 77 -5.24 19.74 -21.24
CA GLY A 77 -4.38 20.90 -20.97
C GLY A 77 -4.58 21.99 -22.02
N ASP A 78 -5.03 23.16 -21.56
CA ASP A 78 -5.21 24.36 -22.38
C ASP A 78 -3.87 25.07 -22.61
N THR A 79 -2.87 24.73 -21.80
CA THR A 79 -1.49 25.23 -21.92
C THR A 79 -0.43 24.13 -22.03
N ILE A 80 0.75 24.47 -22.56
CA ILE A 80 1.93 23.58 -22.58
C ILE A 80 2.39 23.16 -21.16
N VAL A 81 2.12 24.00 -20.16
CA VAL A 81 2.39 23.71 -18.74
C VAL A 81 1.46 22.60 -18.24
N GLU A 82 0.16 22.74 -18.49
CA GLU A 82 -0.82 21.71 -18.12
C GLU A 82 -0.58 20.40 -18.87
N GLN A 83 -0.15 20.45 -20.14
CA GLN A 83 0.28 19.27 -20.88
C GLN A 83 1.50 18.60 -20.26
N THR A 84 2.45 19.38 -19.73
CA THR A 84 3.61 18.85 -18.98
C THR A 84 3.14 18.10 -17.74
N VAL A 85 2.30 18.74 -16.93
CA VAL A 85 1.74 18.15 -15.70
C VAL A 85 0.95 16.89 -16.01
N ALA A 86 0.01 16.97 -16.96
CA ALA A 86 -0.86 15.86 -17.33
C ALA A 86 -0.06 14.66 -17.84
N THR A 87 0.99 14.89 -18.65
CA THR A 87 1.87 13.82 -19.16
C THR A 87 2.65 13.15 -18.02
N VAL A 88 3.22 13.92 -17.10
CA VAL A 88 3.94 13.36 -15.94
C VAL A 88 3.01 12.54 -15.06
N ILE A 89 1.81 13.06 -14.76
CA ILE A 89 0.79 12.35 -13.97
C ILE A 89 0.30 11.09 -14.69
N ALA A 90 0.11 11.13 -16.02
CA ALA A 90 -0.26 9.96 -16.81
C ALA A 90 0.80 8.85 -16.72
N VAL A 91 2.09 9.19 -16.77
CA VAL A 91 3.18 8.22 -16.53
C VAL A 91 3.07 7.61 -15.12
N LEU A 92 2.91 8.43 -14.08
CA LEU A 92 2.81 7.93 -12.70
C LEU A 92 1.60 7.02 -12.48
N ARG A 93 0.43 7.40 -13.02
CA ARG A 93 -0.80 6.59 -12.97
C ARG A 93 -0.65 5.29 -13.75
N HIS A 94 -0.05 5.31 -14.94
CA HIS A 94 0.24 4.10 -15.73
C HIS A 94 1.15 3.13 -14.96
N LEU A 95 2.11 3.66 -14.20
CA LEU A 95 3.00 2.89 -13.33
C LEU A 95 2.39 2.56 -11.96
N ARG A 96 1.13 2.93 -11.71
CA ARG A 96 0.37 2.70 -10.46
C ARG A 96 1.03 3.29 -9.22
N PHE A 97 1.63 4.47 -9.37
CA PHE A 97 2.02 5.26 -8.20
C PHE A 97 0.78 5.84 -7.50
N PRO A 98 0.77 5.86 -6.15
CA PRO A 98 -0.31 6.47 -5.37
C PRO A 98 -0.18 7.99 -5.46
N ILE A 99 -1.11 8.60 -6.20
CA ILE A 99 -1.20 10.05 -6.42
C ILE A 99 -2.58 10.48 -5.95
N PHE A 100 -2.64 11.02 -4.73
CA PHE A 100 -3.89 11.36 -4.06
C PHE A 100 -4.21 12.85 -4.07
N ALA A 101 -3.19 13.69 -4.19
CA ALA A 101 -3.35 15.14 -4.30
C ALA A 101 -3.39 15.56 -5.77
N ASP A 102 -4.19 16.59 -6.06
CA ASP A 102 -4.14 17.26 -7.36
C ASP A 102 -2.83 18.07 -7.48
N PRO A 103 -2.21 18.11 -8.67
CA PRO A 103 -1.10 19.01 -8.92
C PRO A 103 -1.54 20.46 -8.77
N LEU A 104 -0.67 21.30 -8.22
CA LEU A 104 -0.89 22.74 -8.20
C LEU A 104 -0.19 23.36 -9.40
N VAL A 105 -0.91 24.23 -10.12
CA VAL A 105 -0.37 25.01 -11.24
C VAL A 105 -0.76 26.46 -11.00
N ARG A 106 0.24 27.35 -10.97
CA ARG A 106 0.03 28.78 -10.75
C ARG A 106 0.86 29.57 -11.76
N GLU A 107 0.18 30.38 -12.55
CA GLU A 107 0.83 31.39 -13.37
C GLU A 107 1.35 32.53 -12.48
N LEU A 108 2.57 32.97 -12.77
CA LEU A 108 3.25 34.09 -12.14
C LEU A 108 3.52 35.18 -13.19
N ALA A 109 4.03 36.33 -12.75
CA ALA A 109 4.47 37.38 -13.66
C ALA A 109 5.63 36.93 -14.57
N ASP A 110 5.85 37.67 -15.66
CA ASP A 110 6.97 37.48 -16.60
C ASP A 110 7.02 36.09 -17.25
N ASN A 111 5.84 35.53 -17.56
CA ASN A 111 5.67 34.20 -18.13
C ASN A 111 6.29 33.05 -17.30
N ARG A 112 6.40 33.24 -15.99
CA ARG A 112 6.81 32.18 -15.08
C ARG A 112 5.62 31.42 -14.57
N TRP A 113 5.83 30.15 -14.27
CA TRP A 113 4.82 29.26 -13.70
C TRP A 113 5.43 28.50 -12.53
N ASP A 114 4.67 28.39 -11.44
CA ASP A 114 5.00 27.53 -10.31
C ASP A 114 4.09 26.30 -10.34
N VAL A 115 4.72 25.13 -10.43
CA VAL A 115 4.03 23.86 -10.51
C VAL A 115 4.47 22.98 -9.34
N ARG A 116 3.51 22.33 -8.67
CA ARG A 116 3.81 21.28 -7.69
C ARG A 116 3.21 19.96 -8.14
N LEU A 117 4.10 19.01 -8.39
CA LEU A 117 3.76 17.65 -8.80
C LEU A 117 3.74 16.73 -7.58
N PRO A 118 2.63 16.05 -7.28
CA PRO A 118 2.57 15.07 -6.19
C PRO A 118 3.54 13.91 -6.45
N ALA A 119 4.15 13.41 -5.38
CA ALA A 119 5.16 12.37 -5.39
C ALA A 119 5.02 11.46 -4.17
N MET A 120 5.49 10.21 -4.27
CA MET A 120 5.79 9.46 -3.06
C MET A 120 7.07 10.00 -2.43
N GLN A 121 7.14 9.96 -1.10
CA GLN A 121 8.34 10.37 -0.36
C GLN A 121 9.60 9.64 -0.86
N GLY A 122 10.66 10.41 -1.09
CA GLY A 122 11.96 9.92 -1.59
C GLY A 122 12.00 9.63 -3.11
N LEU A 123 10.97 9.99 -3.89
CA LEU A 123 10.98 9.84 -5.36
C LEU A 123 11.16 11.15 -6.13
N GLN A 124 11.24 12.29 -5.46
CA GLN A 124 11.28 13.61 -6.08
C GLN A 124 12.45 13.75 -7.07
N GLY A 125 13.61 13.16 -6.79
CA GLY A 125 14.75 13.16 -7.72
C GLY A 125 14.46 12.41 -9.02
N ARG A 126 13.79 11.25 -8.96
CA ARG A 126 13.40 10.51 -10.18
C ARG A 126 12.26 11.20 -10.92
N LEU A 127 11.35 11.81 -10.18
CA LEU A 127 10.29 12.62 -10.77
C LEU A 127 10.87 13.86 -11.46
N ALA A 128 11.92 14.45 -10.92
CA ALA A 128 12.64 15.57 -11.54
C ALA A 128 13.29 15.17 -12.86
N GLU A 129 14.00 14.04 -12.92
CA GLU A 129 14.58 13.51 -14.17
C GLU A 129 13.51 13.26 -15.25
N LEU A 130 12.38 12.66 -14.87
CA LEU A 130 11.24 12.47 -15.76
C LEU A 130 10.68 13.81 -16.25
N THR A 131 10.42 14.75 -15.32
CA THR A 131 9.83 16.06 -15.63
C THR A 131 10.72 16.86 -16.57
N THR A 132 12.03 16.90 -16.31
CA THR A 132 13.02 17.53 -17.20
C THR A 132 12.97 16.94 -18.61
N THR A 133 12.83 15.61 -18.72
CA THR A 133 12.73 14.95 -20.02
C THR A 133 11.41 15.28 -20.73
N VAL A 134 10.29 15.30 -20.01
CA VAL A 134 8.98 15.68 -20.56
C VAL A 134 9.00 17.13 -21.05
N VAL A 135 9.54 18.06 -20.26
CA VAL A 135 9.70 19.48 -20.64
C VAL A 135 10.57 19.61 -21.89
N ALA A 136 11.69 18.89 -21.98
CA ALA A 136 12.55 18.94 -23.17
C ALA A 136 11.83 18.44 -24.44
N ILE A 137 11.00 17.40 -24.33
CA ILE A 137 10.20 16.89 -25.45
C ILE A 137 9.15 17.93 -25.85
N LEU A 138 8.40 18.49 -24.89
CA LEU A 138 7.37 19.48 -25.16
C LEU A 138 7.96 20.79 -25.69
N ALA A 139 9.13 21.21 -25.22
CA ALA A 139 9.87 22.35 -25.78
C ALA A 139 10.16 22.16 -27.28
N ALA A 140 10.77 21.03 -27.65
CA ALA A 140 11.05 20.72 -29.05
C ALA A 140 9.77 20.68 -29.90
N LEU A 141 8.69 20.09 -29.38
CA LEU A 141 7.41 20.05 -30.08
C LEU A 141 6.79 21.46 -30.24
N GLY A 142 6.80 22.26 -29.19
CA GLY A 142 6.30 23.64 -29.18
C GLY A 142 7.06 24.55 -30.15
N ASP A 143 8.37 24.32 -30.29
CA ASP A 143 9.23 25.00 -31.28
C ASP A 143 9.08 24.46 -32.71
N GLY A 144 8.18 23.49 -32.94
CA GLY A 144 7.99 22.88 -34.26
C GLY A 144 9.13 21.95 -34.71
N GLN A 145 10.02 21.57 -33.79
CA GLN A 145 11.19 20.74 -34.05
C GLN A 145 10.90 19.24 -33.89
N HIS A 146 11.80 18.42 -34.40
CA HIS A 146 11.79 16.98 -34.14
C HIS A 146 12.39 16.70 -32.75
N VAL A 147 11.78 15.77 -32.01
CA VAL A 147 12.29 15.34 -30.70
C VAL A 147 13.52 14.45 -30.89
N PRO A 148 14.70 14.82 -30.36
CA PRO A 148 15.92 14.02 -30.54
C PRO A 148 15.78 12.59 -30.01
N GLU A 149 16.35 11.62 -30.73
CA GLU A 149 16.26 10.20 -30.35
C GLU A 149 16.86 9.92 -28.97
N GLU A 150 17.93 10.62 -28.60
CA GLU A 150 18.50 10.53 -27.25
C GLU A 150 17.48 10.93 -26.16
N THR A 151 16.67 11.96 -26.40
CA THR A 151 15.64 12.41 -25.46
C THR A 151 14.51 11.38 -25.35
N ARG A 152 14.13 10.75 -26.47
CA ARG A 152 13.17 9.63 -26.48
C ARG A 152 13.70 8.42 -25.71
N ARG A 153 14.98 8.10 -25.84
CA ARG A 153 15.65 7.05 -25.07
C ARG A 153 15.65 7.39 -23.57
N LYS A 154 16.03 8.61 -23.19
CA LYS A 154 15.98 9.08 -21.79
C LYS A 154 14.58 8.96 -21.19
N LEU A 155 13.52 9.24 -21.95
CA LEU A 155 12.15 9.06 -21.48
C LEU A 155 11.87 7.59 -21.15
N LYS A 156 12.23 6.66 -22.05
CA LYS A 156 12.07 5.22 -21.82
C LYS A 156 12.86 4.75 -20.60
N ASP A 157 14.11 5.20 -20.47
CA ASP A 157 15.00 4.84 -19.36
C ASP A 157 14.44 5.34 -18.02
N ASN A 158 13.99 6.60 -17.96
CA ASN A 158 13.37 7.18 -16.76
C ASN A 158 12.10 6.45 -16.35
N ILE A 159 11.25 6.08 -17.31
CA ILE A 159 10.04 5.29 -17.05
C ILE A 159 10.40 3.90 -16.52
N ALA A 160 11.37 3.21 -17.13
CA ALA A 160 11.83 1.90 -16.68
C ALA A 160 12.40 1.96 -15.25
N LEU A 161 13.20 2.98 -14.94
CA LEU A 161 13.75 3.20 -13.60
C LEU A 161 12.65 3.51 -12.58
N LEU A 162 11.66 4.33 -12.92
CA LEU A 162 10.49 4.58 -12.07
C LEU A 162 9.69 3.32 -11.81
N GLN A 163 9.47 2.47 -12.83
CA GLN A 163 8.77 1.20 -12.67
C GLN A 163 9.46 0.29 -11.64
N THR A 164 10.80 0.33 -11.52
CA THR A 164 11.51 -0.42 -10.47
C THR A 164 11.20 0.07 -9.04
N ARG A 165 10.63 1.26 -8.89
CA ARG A 165 10.32 1.92 -7.61
C ARG A 165 8.82 1.97 -7.29
N ALA A 166 7.96 1.53 -8.21
CA ALA A 166 6.52 1.44 -7.96
C ALA A 166 6.21 0.47 -6.80
N PRO A 167 5.10 0.69 -6.06
CA PRO A 167 4.62 -0.27 -5.07
C PRO A 167 4.48 -1.68 -5.67
N VAL A 168 4.85 -2.70 -4.89
CA VAL A 168 4.85 -4.10 -5.36
C VAL A 168 3.56 -4.79 -4.94
N GLY A 169 3.04 -5.64 -5.82
CA GLY A 169 1.90 -6.50 -5.53
C GLY A 169 0.55 -5.78 -5.60
N LYS A 170 -0.51 -6.51 -5.28
CA LYS A 170 -1.90 -6.01 -5.38
C LYS A 170 -2.40 -5.37 -4.08
N VAL A 171 -1.82 -5.72 -2.93
CA VAL A 171 -2.31 -5.30 -1.61
C VAL A 171 -1.80 -3.92 -1.21
N ALA A 172 -0.54 -3.60 -1.49
CA ALA A 172 0.06 -2.33 -1.09
C ALA A 172 -0.71 -1.09 -1.60
N PRO A 173 -1.14 -1.02 -2.88
CA PRO A 173 -1.99 0.08 -3.34
C PRO A 173 -3.31 0.19 -2.57
N LEU A 174 -4.01 -0.94 -2.35
CA LEU A 174 -5.28 -0.97 -1.62
C LEU A 174 -5.14 -0.46 -0.18
N LEU A 175 -4.03 -0.80 0.50
CA LEU A 175 -3.75 -0.28 1.84
C LEU A 175 -3.48 1.22 1.84
N LEU A 176 -2.81 1.74 0.80
CA LEU A 176 -2.55 3.18 0.68
C LEU A 176 -3.84 3.96 0.37
N ASP A 177 -4.68 3.44 -0.52
CA ASP A 177 -5.97 4.04 -0.87
C ASP A 177 -6.88 4.10 0.38
N ALA A 178 -7.00 2.98 1.11
CA ALA A 178 -7.77 2.92 2.36
C ALA A 178 -7.19 3.80 3.47
N ALA A 179 -5.86 3.85 3.61
CA ALA A 179 -5.20 4.73 4.58
C ALA A 179 -5.46 6.21 4.26
N GLN A 180 -5.35 6.59 2.98
CA GLN A 180 -5.65 7.93 2.52
C GLN A 180 -7.10 8.32 2.80
N ALA A 181 -8.06 7.45 2.47
CA ALA A 181 -9.48 7.69 2.71
C ALA A 181 -9.80 7.83 4.21
N ALA A 182 -9.14 7.06 5.07
CA ALA A 182 -9.30 7.13 6.52
C ALA A 182 -8.53 8.28 7.20
N GLY A 183 -7.68 9.01 6.46
CA GLY A 183 -6.79 10.04 7.02
C GLY A 183 -5.70 9.46 7.92
N ILE A 184 -5.26 8.22 7.65
CA ILE A 184 -4.16 7.55 8.35
C ILE A 184 -2.84 7.99 7.69
N PRO A 185 -1.89 8.58 8.44
CA PRO A 185 -0.59 8.94 7.88
C PRO A 185 0.11 7.71 7.32
N TRP A 186 0.80 7.85 6.19
CA TRP A 186 1.56 6.76 5.62
C TRP A 186 2.90 7.23 5.07
N GLN A 187 3.88 6.34 5.10
CA GLN A 187 5.22 6.58 4.58
C GLN A 187 5.77 5.31 3.94
N ARG A 188 6.68 5.47 2.99
CA ARG A 188 7.41 4.34 2.41
C ARG A 188 8.74 4.17 3.11
N ILE A 189 8.97 3.00 3.70
CA ILE A 189 10.25 2.65 4.34
C ILE A 189 11.18 1.99 3.32
N THR A 190 10.69 1.00 2.59
CA THR A 190 11.41 0.35 1.49
C THR A 190 10.46 0.15 0.30
N LYS A 191 10.94 -0.48 -0.79
CA LYS A 191 10.07 -0.85 -1.91
C LYS A 191 8.91 -1.79 -1.49
N GLN A 192 9.13 -2.62 -0.47
CA GLN A 192 8.18 -3.65 -0.03
C GLN A 192 7.48 -3.29 1.28
N ILE A 193 8.04 -2.38 2.07
CA ILE A 193 7.56 -2.04 3.41
C ILE A 193 6.95 -0.64 3.41
N LEU A 194 5.67 -0.60 3.77
CA LEU A 194 4.91 0.62 4.06
C LEU A 194 4.81 0.79 5.58
N GLN A 195 4.91 2.02 6.04
CA GLN A 195 4.50 2.43 7.38
C GLN A 195 3.14 3.10 7.29
N LEU A 196 2.21 2.69 8.15
CA LEU A 196 0.95 3.37 8.41
C LEU A 196 0.94 3.85 9.86
N GLY A 197 0.41 5.04 10.12
CA GLY A 197 0.50 5.72 11.42
C GLY A 197 1.90 6.29 11.74
N ASN A 198 1.97 6.98 12.87
CA ASN A 198 3.16 7.67 13.37
C ASN A 198 3.45 7.30 14.83
N GLY A 199 4.72 7.42 15.24
CA GLY A 199 5.15 7.21 16.62
C GLY A 199 4.73 5.85 17.16
N ARG A 200 4.26 5.80 18.41
CA ARG A 200 3.74 4.58 19.06
C ARG A 200 2.55 3.94 18.36
N ARG A 201 1.82 4.70 17.53
CA ARG A 201 0.67 4.19 16.77
C ARG A 201 1.06 3.64 15.40
N LEU A 202 2.33 3.69 15.00
CA LEU A 202 2.75 3.20 13.70
C LEU A 202 2.72 1.66 13.61
N ARG A 203 2.43 1.15 12.42
CA ARG A 203 2.60 -0.26 12.04
C ARG A 203 3.29 -0.35 10.69
N TRP A 204 4.13 -1.36 10.52
CA TRP A 204 4.71 -1.68 9.22
C TRP A 204 3.96 -2.83 8.56
N PHE A 205 3.82 -2.73 7.24
CA PHE A 205 3.21 -3.74 6.40
C PHE A 205 4.13 -4.11 5.26
N MET A 206 4.27 -5.42 5.04
CA MET A 206 4.82 -6.00 3.84
C MET A 206 3.71 -6.80 3.16
N SER A 207 3.11 -6.22 2.11
CA SER A 207 1.82 -6.70 1.58
C SER A 207 0.77 -6.71 2.70
N SER A 208 0.29 -7.88 3.12
CA SER A 208 -0.72 -8.07 4.18
C SER A 208 -0.13 -8.62 5.47
N VAL A 209 1.18 -8.87 5.52
CA VAL A 209 1.90 -9.24 6.74
C VAL A 209 2.23 -7.96 7.49
N SER A 210 1.95 -7.91 8.79
CA SER A 210 2.31 -6.77 9.63
C SER A 210 3.57 -7.06 10.45
N ASP A 211 4.12 -6.02 11.07
CA ASP A 211 5.24 -6.08 12.00
C ASP A 211 4.99 -6.87 13.29
N VAL A 212 3.74 -7.16 13.63
CA VAL A 212 3.42 -8.01 14.79
C VAL A 212 3.08 -9.45 14.39
N THR A 213 3.05 -9.77 13.08
CA THR A 213 2.88 -11.14 12.62
C THR A 213 4.06 -11.99 13.10
N PRO A 214 3.85 -13.04 13.93
CA PRO A 214 4.97 -13.81 14.46
C PRO A 214 5.69 -14.58 13.35
N HIS A 215 6.99 -14.34 13.20
CA HIS A 215 7.80 -14.95 12.13
C HIS A 215 7.76 -16.49 12.16
N ILE A 216 7.88 -17.09 13.35
CA ILE A 216 7.83 -18.55 13.52
C ILE A 216 6.48 -19.11 13.04
N ALA A 217 5.39 -18.42 13.35
CA ALA A 217 4.06 -18.81 12.93
C ALA A 217 3.88 -18.70 11.40
N ALA A 218 4.34 -17.60 10.81
CA ALA A 218 4.30 -17.41 9.36
C ALA A 218 5.12 -18.48 8.61
N GLU A 219 6.31 -18.84 9.11
CA GLU A 219 7.13 -19.91 8.52
C GLU A 219 6.47 -21.28 8.68
N LEU A 220 5.92 -21.57 9.86
CA LEU A 220 5.30 -22.85 10.15
C LEU A 220 4.05 -23.05 9.29
N THR A 221 3.17 -22.05 9.21
CA THR A 221 1.92 -22.15 8.44
C THR A 221 2.15 -22.39 6.94
N GLY A 222 3.31 -21.96 6.40
CA GLY A 222 3.77 -22.31 5.06
C GLY A 222 4.14 -23.79 4.85
N LYS A 223 4.22 -24.60 5.91
CA LYS A 223 4.54 -26.05 5.86
C LYS A 223 3.26 -26.85 6.12
N LYS A 224 2.52 -27.15 5.05
CA LYS A 224 1.16 -27.77 5.09
C LYS A 224 1.06 -28.96 6.04
N LEU A 225 1.98 -29.92 5.95
CA LEU A 225 1.96 -31.12 6.80
C LEU A 225 2.10 -30.81 8.30
N LEU A 226 2.97 -29.87 8.68
CA LEU A 226 3.15 -29.48 10.08
C LEU A 226 1.93 -28.72 10.61
N THR A 227 1.35 -27.85 9.78
CA THR A 227 0.13 -27.12 10.09
C THR A 227 -1.02 -28.08 10.41
N THR A 228 -1.30 -29.04 9.53
CA THR A 228 -2.41 -30.00 9.72
C THR A 228 -2.17 -30.90 10.94
N GLN A 229 -0.93 -31.35 11.18
CA GLN A 229 -0.59 -32.14 12.37
C GLN A 229 -0.86 -31.38 13.68
N LEU A 230 -0.54 -30.10 13.76
CA LEU A 230 -0.78 -29.29 14.96
C LEU A 230 -2.27 -29.00 15.15
N LEU A 231 -3.01 -28.75 14.08
CA LEU A 231 -4.46 -28.60 14.13
C LEU A 231 -5.13 -29.85 14.70
N ARG A 232 -4.76 -31.03 14.20
CA ARG A 232 -5.27 -32.32 14.70
C ARG A 232 -4.96 -32.55 16.18
N LYS A 233 -3.75 -32.19 16.64
CA LYS A 233 -3.38 -32.27 18.07
C LYS A 233 -4.26 -31.39 18.97
N GLN A 234 -4.91 -30.37 18.41
CA GLN A 234 -5.84 -29.48 19.11
C GLN A 234 -7.32 -29.84 18.88
N MET A 235 -7.59 -31.00 18.27
CA MET A 235 -8.93 -31.45 17.90
C MET A 235 -9.65 -30.50 16.93
N LEU A 236 -8.89 -29.82 16.06
CA LEU A 236 -9.43 -29.05 14.94
C LEU A 236 -9.48 -29.94 13.69
N PRO A 237 -10.48 -29.77 12.80
CA PRO A 237 -10.64 -30.62 11.63
C PRO A 237 -9.52 -30.32 10.63
N ALA A 238 -8.72 -31.32 10.28
CA ALA A 238 -7.69 -31.21 9.26
C ALA A 238 -7.38 -32.61 8.68
N PRO A 239 -7.06 -32.70 7.38
CA PRO A 239 -6.87 -33.97 6.70
C PRO A 239 -5.72 -34.77 7.33
N GLU A 240 -5.88 -36.10 7.39
CA GLU A 240 -4.75 -36.97 7.67
C GLU A 240 -3.79 -36.98 6.47
N GLY A 241 -2.49 -37.00 6.72
CA GLY A 241 -1.52 -37.09 5.64
C GLY A 241 -0.10 -37.30 6.09
N ALA A 242 0.74 -37.69 5.14
CA ALA A 242 2.17 -37.90 5.35
C ALA A 242 2.99 -37.65 4.09
N ARG A 243 4.29 -37.45 4.27
CA ARG A 243 5.24 -37.31 3.17
C ARG A 243 5.53 -38.69 2.56
N ALA A 244 5.31 -38.81 1.25
CA ALA A 244 5.72 -39.96 0.47
C ALA A 244 7.22 -39.87 0.13
N ARG A 245 7.90 -41.03 0.13
CA ARG A 245 9.36 -41.14 -0.09
C ARG A 245 9.67 -41.54 -1.54
N ASN A 246 8.78 -42.31 -2.12
CA ASN A 246 8.78 -42.82 -3.49
C ASN A 246 7.32 -43.17 -3.85
N GLU A 247 7.11 -43.65 -5.08
CA GLU A 247 5.79 -44.02 -5.62
C GLU A 247 5.11 -45.12 -4.79
N ASP A 248 5.84 -46.19 -4.46
CA ASP A 248 5.29 -47.31 -3.68
C ASP A 248 4.82 -46.85 -2.30
N HIS A 249 5.62 -46.03 -1.60
CA HIS A 249 5.23 -45.45 -0.31
C HIS A 249 4.04 -44.50 -0.44
N ALA A 250 3.85 -43.83 -1.58
CA ALA A 250 2.67 -42.99 -1.81
C ALA A 250 1.39 -43.83 -1.88
N ILE A 251 1.46 -44.99 -2.55
CA ILE A 251 0.35 -45.94 -2.65
C ILE A 251 0.06 -46.55 -1.28
N GLU A 252 1.08 -47.01 -0.55
CA GLU A 252 0.93 -47.54 0.82
C GLU A 252 0.26 -46.51 1.75
N LEU A 253 0.64 -45.24 1.64
CA LEU A 253 0.01 -44.16 2.40
C LEU A 253 -1.45 -43.95 2.00
N ALA A 254 -1.75 -44.01 0.70
CA ALA A 254 -3.11 -43.85 0.19
C ALA A 254 -4.04 -44.98 0.67
N GLU A 255 -3.56 -46.23 0.63
CA GLU A 255 -4.29 -47.40 1.13
C GLU A 255 -4.53 -47.32 2.64
N ARG A 256 -3.54 -46.81 3.40
CA ARG A 256 -3.66 -46.62 4.85
C ARG A 256 -4.65 -45.52 5.21
N ILE A 257 -4.66 -44.41 4.47
CA ILE A 257 -5.59 -43.28 4.68
C ILE A 257 -7.01 -43.67 4.24
N GLY A 258 -7.11 -44.42 3.14
CA GLY A 258 -8.36 -44.73 2.46
C GLY A 258 -8.64 -43.77 1.30
N PHE A 259 -9.14 -44.31 0.19
CA PHE A 259 -9.52 -43.52 -0.98
C PHE A 259 -10.88 -42.81 -0.78
N PRO A 260 -11.09 -41.62 -1.39
CA PRO A 260 -10.14 -40.91 -2.26
C PRO A 260 -9.06 -40.12 -1.50
N VAL A 261 -7.93 -39.88 -2.17
CA VAL A 261 -6.80 -39.11 -1.61
C VAL A 261 -6.37 -37.93 -2.51
N VAL A 262 -5.49 -37.08 -1.98
CA VAL A 262 -4.85 -35.95 -2.65
C VAL A 262 -3.34 -36.16 -2.63
N VAL A 263 -2.69 -35.98 -3.78
CA VAL A 263 -1.23 -35.93 -3.91
C VAL A 263 -0.80 -34.50 -4.22
N LYS A 264 0.10 -33.94 -3.40
CA LYS A 264 0.52 -32.54 -3.57
C LYS A 264 1.94 -32.24 -3.06
N PRO A 265 2.65 -31.26 -3.63
CA PRO A 265 3.83 -30.67 -3.02
C PRO A 265 3.52 -30.00 -1.66
N ASN A 266 4.40 -30.21 -0.69
CA ASN A 266 4.34 -29.57 0.63
C ASN A 266 4.72 -28.07 0.58
N ASP A 267 5.51 -27.66 -0.40
CA ASP A 267 6.21 -26.36 -0.48
C ASP A 267 5.84 -25.53 -1.73
N ARG A 268 4.73 -25.87 -2.39
CA ARG A 268 4.16 -25.09 -3.52
C ARG A 268 2.84 -24.45 -3.15
N ASN A 269 2.53 -23.34 -3.82
CA ASN A 269 1.34 -22.53 -3.59
C ASN A 269 0.40 -22.57 -4.81
N ARG A 270 -0.81 -22.00 -4.68
CA ARG A 270 -1.76 -21.78 -5.80
C ARG A 270 -2.18 -23.06 -6.55
N GLY A 271 -2.16 -24.20 -5.87
CA GLY A 271 -2.54 -25.48 -6.46
C GLY A 271 -1.52 -26.08 -7.43
N GLU A 272 -0.31 -25.54 -7.53
CA GLU A 272 0.73 -26.08 -8.41
C GLU A 272 1.12 -27.51 -7.99
N GLY A 273 0.98 -28.46 -8.92
CA GLY A 273 1.27 -29.88 -8.69
C GLY A 273 0.30 -30.61 -7.77
N VAL A 274 -0.88 -30.04 -7.51
CA VAL A 274 -1.91 -30.68 -6.68
C VAL A 274 -2.82 -31.55 -7.56
N PHE A 275 -2.96 -32.81 -7.20
CA PHE A 275 -3.84 -33.78 -7.83
C PHE A 275 -4.82 -34.28 -6.77
N ALA A 276 -6.10 -33.96 -6.92
CA ALA A 276 -7.13 -34.26 -5.94
C ALA A 276 -8.11 -35.33 -6.44
N ARG A 277 -8.81 -35.96 -5.49
CA ARG A 277 -9.84 -36.99 -5.73
C ARG A 277 -9.29 -38.19 -6.51
N LEU A 278 -8.15 -38.71 -6.07
CA LEU A 278 -7.56 -39.92 -6.63
C LEU A 278 -8.25 -41.13 -6.01
N GLU A 279 -8.88 -41.97 -6.81
CA GLU A 279 -9.78 -43.04 -6.34
C GLU A 279 -9.10 -44.41 -6.25
N ASP A 280 -7.90 -44.57 -6.81
CA ASP A 280 -7.16 -45.83 -6.83
C ASP A 280 -5.63 -45.64 -6.84
N ALA A 281 -4.91 -46.76 -6.69
CA ALA A 281 -3.45 -46.80 -6.61
C ALA A 281 -2.75 -46.38 -7.91
N GLU A 282 -3.36 -46.60 -9.08
CA GLU A 282 -2.78 -46.23 -10.37
C GLU A 282 -2.82 -44.71 -10.54
N ALA A 283 -3.95 -44.09 -10.22
CA ALA A 283 -4.10 -42.64 -10.19
C ALA A 283 -3.12 -41.98 -9.21
N VAL A 284 -2.87 -42.59 -8.04
CA VAL A 284 -1.86 -42.11 -7.07
C VAL A 284 -0.44 -42.20 -7.63
N ARG A 285 -0.09 -43.29 -8.32
CA ARG A 285 1.23 -43.46 -8.94
C ARG A 285 1.51 -42.35 -9.96
N ASP A 286 0.57 -42.14 -10.88
CA ASP A 286 0.68 -41.13 -11.93
C ASP A 286 0.76 -39.71 -11.33
N ALA A 287 -0.10 -39.43 -10.34
CA ALA A 287 -0.10 -38.16 -9.64
C ALA A 287 1.21 -37.89 -8.87
N TYR A 288 1.79 -38.91 -8.23
CA TYR A 288 3.07 -38.78 -7.54
C TYR A 288 4.21 -38.47 -8.51
N ALA A 289 4.30 -39.22 -9.62
CA ALA A 289 5.30 -38.99 -10.66
C ALA A 289 5.19 -37.56 -11.22
N ALA A 290 3.97 -37.09 -11.48
CA ALA A 290 3.73 -35.72 -11.93
C ALA A 290 4.08 -34.67 -10.86
N ALA A 291 3.67 -34.88 -9.60
CA ALA A 291 3.96 -33.97 -8.48
C ALA A 291 5.47 -33.86 -8.19
N ARG A 292 6.24 -34.93 -8.41
CA ARG A 292 7.72 -34.94 -8.30
C ARG A 292 8.40 -34.00 -9.29
N GLY A 293 7.78 -33.70 -10.42
CA GLY A 293 8.25 -32.66 -11.35
C GLY A 293 8.23 -31.24 -10.74
N PHE A 294 7.40 -31.02 -9.71
CA PHE A 294 7.27 -29.73 -9.04
C PHE A 294 8.07 -29.62 -7.75
N SER A 295 8.23 -30.72 -7.00
CA SER A 295 8.93 -30.71 -5.70
C SER A 295 9.44 -32.08 -5.29
N GLU A 296 10.51 -32.09 -4.50
CA GLU A 296 10.98 -33.31 -3.84
C GLU A 296 10.18 -33.70 -2.59
N ASN A 297 9.34 -32.79 -2.10
CA ASN A 297 8.55 -32.93 -0.89
C ASN A 297 7.07 -33.18 -1.26
N VAL A 298 6.75 -34.42 -1.65
CA VAL A 298 5.38 -34.80 -2.04
C VAL A 298 4.63 -35.42 -0.86
N LEU A 299 3.40 -34.98 -0.64
CA LEU A 299 2.48 -35.45 0.38
C LEU A 299 1.37 -36.29 -0.25
N VAL A 300 0.90 -37.28 0.51
CA VAL A 300 -0.39 -37.94 0.31
C VAL A 300 -1.28 -37.58 1.49
N GLU A 301 -2.46 -37.03 1.21
CA GLU A 301 -3.42 -36.60 2.22
C GLU A 301 -4.83 -37.12 1.91
N GLU A 302 -5.66 -37.22 2.92
CA GLU A 302 -7.09 -37.45 2.82
C GLU A 302 -7.77 -36.41 1.91
N HIS A 303 -8.67 -36.87 1.04
CA HIS A 303 -9.51 -35.96 0.27
C HIS A 303 -10.72 -35.50 1.09
N ILE A 304 -10.80 -34.19 1.36
CA ILE A 304 -11.97 -33.57 1.98
C ILE A 304 -12.97 -33.20 0.90
N ALA A 305 -14.15 -33.83 0.92
CA ALA A 305 -15.25 -33.48 0.05
C ALA A 305 -16.01 -32.26 0.57
N GLY A 306 -16.41 -31.36 -0.33
CA GLY A 306 -17.25 -30.21 0.02
C GLY A 306 -16.96 -28.97 -0.80
N ILE A 307 -17.48 -27.85 -0.33
CA ILE A 307 -17.29 -26.52 -0.90
C ILE A 307 -16.09 -25.88 -0.21
N ASP A 308 -15.23 -25.27 -1.01
CA ASP A 308 -14.03 -24.57 -0.56
C ASP A 308 -14.38 -23.16 -0.09
N HIS A 309 -14.12 -22.89 1.19
CA HIS A 309 -14.31 -21.61 1.82
C HIS A 309 -12.99 -21.01 2.28
N ARG A 310 -12.86 -19.70 2.16
CA ARG A 310 -11.76 -18.93 2.71
C ARG A 310 -12.28 -17.97 3.77
N LEU A 311 -11.90 -18.23 5.02
CA LEU A 311 -12.28 -17.42 6.19
C LEU A 311 -11.10 -16.53 6.57
N HIS A 312 -11.27 -15.22 6.43
CA HIS A 312 -10.25 -14.23 6.82
C HIS A 312 -10.44 -13.86 8.28
N VAL A 313 -9.37 -14.04 9.06
CA VAL A 313 -9.32 -13.74 10.49
C VAL A 313 -8.39 -12.56 10.69
N PHE A 314 -8.83 -11.61 11.51
CA PHE A 314 -8.03 -10.46 11.91
C PHE A 314 -8.18 -10.23 13.42
N ASN A 315 -7.06 -10.11 14.14
CA ASN A 315 -7.01 -9.93 15.60
C ASN A 315 -7.92 -10.92 16.36
N GLY A 316 -7.94 -12.17 15.90
CA GLY A 316 -8.71 -13.25 16.52
C GLY A 316 -10.18 -13.32 16.12
N SER A 317 -10.66 -12.48 15.20
CA SER A 317 -12.06 -12.52 14.73
C SER A 317 -12.19 -12.71 13.23
N VAL A 318 -13.13 -13.56 12.79
CA VAL A 318 -13.47 -13.65 11.36
C VAL A 318 -14.18 -12.37 10.94
N TYR A 319 -13.60 -11.66 9.97
CA TYR A 319 -14.18 -10.39 9.47
C TYR A 319 -14.69 -10.49 8.03
N ARG A 320 -14.35 -11.59 7.34
CA ARG A 320 -14.72 -11.82 5.95
C ARG A 320 -14.66 -13.30 5.61
N ALA A 321 -15.58 -13.74 4.75
CA ALA A 321 -15.59 -15.08 4.21
C ALA A 321 -15.86 -15.06 2.71
N ARG A 322 -15.33 -16.05 1.99
CA ARG A 322 -15.55 -16.22 0.56
C ARG A 322 -15.73 -17.69 0.22
N ILE A 323 -16.53 -17.97 -0.80
CA ILE A 323 -16.59 -19.27 -1.44
C ILE A 323 -15.64 -19.24 -2.65
N ARG A 324 -14.85 -20.30 -2.80
CA ARG A 324 -14.06 -20.54 -4.01
C ARG A 324 -14.73 -21.66 -4.80
N THR A 325 -15.16 -21.35 -6.01
CA THR A 325 -15.76 -22.32 -6.92
C THR A 325 -14.71 -22.70 -7.98
N PRO A 326 -14.46 -23.99 -8.23
CA PRO A 326 -13.57 -24.42 -9.30
C PRO A 326 -14.07 -23.98 -10.68
N GLY A 327 -13.17 -23.98 -11.66
CA GLY A 327 -13.56 -23.74 -13.04
C GLY A 327 -14.58 -24.78 -13.48
N GLY A 328 -15.72 -24.35 -13.99
CA GLY A 328 -16.82 -25.20 -14.38
C GLY A 328 -18.00 -24.41 -14.93
N VAL A 329 -19.07 -25.11 -15.28
CA VAL A 329 -20.29 -24.54 -15.84
C VAL A 329 -21.51 -25.00 -15.04
N ALA A 330 -22.53 -24.15 -14.93
CA ALA A 330 -23.83 -24.54 -14.40
C ALA A 330 -24.76 -24.94 -15.55
N GLY A 331 -25.42 -26.08 -15.42
CA GLY A 331 -26.42 -26.54 -16.38
C GLY A 331 -27.63 -25.60 -16.44
N ASP A 332 -28.14 -25.40 -17.64
CA ASP A 332 -29.39 -24.69 -17.91
C ASP A 332 -30.49 -25.66 -18.40
N GLY A 333 -30.23 -26.97 -18.37
CA GLY A 333 -31.13 -28.02 -18.86
C GLY A 333 -31.28 -28.09 -20.39
N ARG A 334 -30.53 -27.28 -21.16
CA ARG A 334 -30.72 -27.13 -22.60
C ARG A 334 -29.43 -27.27 -23.40
N LEU A 335 -28.37 -26.59 -22.97
CA LEU A 335 -27.09 -26.56 -23.66
C LEU A 335 -26.18 -27.70 -23.18
N THR A 336 -25.32 -28.16 -24.09
CA THR A 336 -24.27 -29.12 -23.75
C THR A 336 -23.18 -28.46 -22.90
N VAL A 337 -22.40 -29.26 -22.17
CA VAL A 337 -21.24 -28.76 -21.42
C VAL A 337 -20.30 -27.94 -22.30
N GLY A 338 -20.04 -28.39 -23.54
CA GLY A 338 -19.19 -27.67 -24.49
C GLY A 338 -19.75 -26.29 -24.85
N GLU A 339 -21.04 -26.19 -25.15
CA GLU A 339 -21.70 -24.92 -25.48
C GLU A 339 -21.76 -23.97 -24.29
N LEU A 340 -22.03 -24.50 -23.08
CA LEU A 340 -21.99 -23.73 -21.84
C LEU A 340 -20.61 -23.15 -21.58
N LEU A 341 -19.55 -23.94 -21.86
CA LEU A 341 -18.18 -23.49 -21.68
C LEU A 341 -17.78 -22.43 -22.72
N GLU A 342 -18.19 -22.59 -23.98
CA GLU A 342 -17.98 -21.58 -25.02
C GLU A 342 -18.64 -20.26 -24.65
N ALA A 343 -19.90 -20.30 -24.19
CA ALA A 343 -20.63 -19.13 -23.71
C ALA A 343 -19.93 -18.48 -22.50
N LEU A 344 -19.47 -19.28 -21.54
CA LEU A 344 -18.72 -18.79 -20.37
C LEU A 344 -17.41 -18.11 -20.78
N ASN A 345 -16.63 -18.72 -21.68
CA ASN A 345 -15.34 -18.20 -22.14
C ASN A 345 -15.46 -17.00 -23.10
N ALA A 346 -16.66 -16.73 -23.63
CA ALA A 346 -16.96 -15.55 -24.45
C ALA A 346 -17.05 -14.26 -23.61
N ASP A 347 -17.12 -14.36 -22.28
CA ASP A 347 -17.05 -13.21 -21.36
C ASP A 347 -15.77 -12.38 -21.62
N PRO A 348 -15.88 -11.07 -21.91
CA PRO A 348 -14.72 -10.21 -22.17
C PRO A 348 -13.79 -10.07 -20.96
N GLU A 349 -14.25 -10.35 -19.74
CA GLU A 349 -13.42 -10.36 -18.53
C GLU A 349 -12.51 -11.59 -18.46
N ARG A 350 -12.73 -12.62 -19.31
CA ARG A 350 -11.92 -13.85 -19.36
C ARG A 350 -10.85 -13.83 -20.45
N GLY A 351 -9.59 -13.83 -20.02
CA GLY A 351 -8.41 -13.91 -20.89
C GLY A 351 -7.66 -15.24 -20.79
N GLN A 352 -6.64 -15.40 -21.62
CA GLN A 352 -5.71 -16.54 -21.52
C GLN A 352 -4.87 -16.45 -20.25
N GLN A 353 -4.32 -17.59 -19.82
CA GLN A 353 -3.42 -17.63 -18.67
C GLN A 353 -2.21 -16.73 -18.90
N GLY A 354 -1.85 -15.93 -17.88
CA GLY A 354 -0.78 -14.93 -17.97
C GLY A 354 -1.18 -13.60 -18.62
N SER A 355 -2.43 -13.47 -19.11
CA SER A 355 -2.95 -12.18 -19.57
C SER A 355 -3.28 -11.23 -18.41
N MET A 356 -3.55 -9.96 -18.72
CA MET A 356 -3.98 -8.95 -17.75
C MET A 356 -5.49 -9.00 -17.43
N ALA A 357 -6.22 -9.98 -17.96
CA ALA A 357 -7.65 -10.13 -17.75
C ALA A 357 -7.99 -10.44 -16.29
N ARG A 358 -9.23 -10.11 -15.88
CA ARG A 358 -9.70 -10.29 -14.51
C ARG A 358 -9.93 -11.77 -14.18
N LEU A 359 -10.46 -12.51 -15.14
CA LEU A 359 -10.75 -13.94 -15.05
C LEU A 359 -9.95 -14.69 -16.12
N ILE A 360 -9.78 -16.00 -15.92
CA ILE A 360 -9.04 -16.87 -16.84
C ILE A 360 -10.02 -17.78 -17.56
N ARG A 361 -9.79 -18.02 -18.84
CA ARG A 361 -10.55 -18.99 -19.63
C ARG A 361 -10.29 -20.41 -19.13
N ILE A 362 -11.31 -21.26 -19.17
CA ILE A 362 -11.16 -22.67 -18.83
C ILE A 362 -10.85 -23.42 -20.13
N GLU A 363 -9.75 -24.18 -20.14
CA GLU A 363 -9.30 -24.94 -21.31
C GLU A 363 -9.94 -26.33 -21.36
N THR A 364 -10.20 -26.82 -22.57
CA THR A 364 -10.67 -28.20 -22.84
C THR A 364 -9.48 -29.16 -22.86
N ASP A 365 -8.79 -29.26 -21.73
CA ASP A 365 -7.59 -30.08 -21.56
C ASP A 365 -7.91 -31.45 -20.94
N GLY A 366 -6.88 -32.29 -20.78
CA GLY A 366 -7.03 -33.62 -20.19
C GLY A 366 -7.53 -33.60 -18.74
N GLU A 367 -7.36 -32.52 -17.97
CA GLU A 367 -7.97 -32.42 -16.64
C GLU A 367 -9.49 -32.24 -16.75
N ALA A 368 -9.96 -31.37 -17.65
CA ALA A 368 -11.39 -31.19 -17.88
C ALA A 368 -12.04 -32.51 -18.32
N GLU A 369 -11.39 -33.27 -19.19
CA GLU A 369 -11.87 -34.60 -19.61
C GLU A 369 -11.98 -35.58 -18.45
N ARG A 370 -10.95 -35.67 -17.59
CA ARG A 370 -10.98 -36.51 -16.38
C ARG A 370 -12.08 -36.08 -15.41
N MET A 371 -12.26 -34.77 -15.21
CA MET A 371 -13.31 -34.24 -14.33
C MET A 371 -14.70 -34.57 -14.84
N LEU A 372 -14.94 -34.49 -16.15
CA LEU A 372 -16.20 -34.88 -16.77
C LEU A 372 -16.46 -36.39 -16.61
N ALA A 373 -15.46 -37.22 -16.91
CA ALA A 373 -15.55 -38.67 -16.74
C ALA A 373 -15.88 -39.06 -15.29
N ALA A 374 -15.24 -38.42 -14.30
CA ALA A 374 -15.50 -38.62 -12.88
C ALA A 374 -16.93 -38.21 -12.42
N GLN A 375 -17.62 -37.41 -13.24
CA GLN A 375 -19.03 -37.03 -13.04
C GLN A 375 -19.97 -37.83 -13.95
N SER A 376 -19.47 -38.83 -14.67
CA SER A 376 -20.21 -39.59 -15.70
C SER A 376 -20.80 -38.69 -16.81
N LEU A 377 -20.09 -37.62 -17.16
CA LEU A 377 -20.45 -36.65 -18.19
C LEU A 377 -19.45 -36.65 -19.34
N SER A 378 -19.83 -36.02 -20.44
CA SER A 378 -18.98 -35.72 -21.59
C SER A 378 -19.23 -34.29 -22.06
N TRP A 379 -18.42 -33.79 -22.99
CA TRP A 379 -18.64 -32.49 -23.62
C TRP A 379 -20.01 -32.34 -24.29
N ARG A 380 -20.64 -33.45 -24.68
CA ARG A 380 -21.97 -33.49 -25.33
C ARG A 380 -23.13 -33.70 -24.36
N SER A 381 -22.86 -33.92 -23.08
CA SER A 381 -23.91 -34.09 -22.07
C SER A 381 -24.61 -32.75 -21.85
N VAL A 382 -25.93 -32.79 -21.63
CA VAL A 382 -26.75 -31.63 -21.23
C VAL A 382 -27.00 -31.73 -19.72
N PRO A 383 -26.33 -30.94 -18.87
CA PRO A 383 -26.53 -30.99 -17.43
C PRO A 383 -27.89 -30.40 -17.06
N SER A 384 -28.50 -30.93 -15.99
CA SER A 384 -29.78 -30.44 -15.50
C SER A 384 -29.68 -28.98 -15.04
N GLU A 385 -30.80 -28.26 -15.04
CA GLU A 385 -30.81 -26.86 -14.56
C GLU A 385 -30.27 -26.76 -13.13
N GLY A 386 -29.29 -25.89 -12.92
CA GLY A 386 -28.61 -25.69 -11.63
C GLY A 386 -27.56 -26.74 -11.28
N GLN A 387 -27.40 -27.81 -12.07
CA GLN A 387 -26.33 -28.79 -11.86
C GLN A 387 -24.98 -28.17 -12.20
N PHE A 388 -24.13 -27.98 -11.20
CA PHE A 388 -22.76 -27.52 -11.42
C PHE A 388 -21.87 -28.66 -11.92
N VAL A 389 -21.20 -28.44 -13.06
CA VAL A 389 -20.25 -29.36 -13.67
C VAL A 389 -18.85 -28.78 -13.51
N ALA A 390 -18.08 -29.36 -12.60
CA ALA A 390 -16.69 -28.96 -12.40
C ALA A 390 -15.82 -29.45 -13.56
N LEU A 391 -14.97 -28.58 -14.10
CA LEU A 391 -13.96 -28.88 -15.12
C LEU A 391 -12.53 -28.80 -14.55
N ARG A 392 -12.41 -28.39 -13.28
CA ARG A 392 -11.15 -28.35 -12.53
C ARG A 392 -11.35 -29.01 -11.18
N SER A 393 -10.32 -29.70 -10.71
CA SER A 393 -10.31 -30.37 -9.41
C SER A 393 -10.11 -29.41 -8.24
N ILE A 394 -9.59 -28.20 -8.49
CA ILE A 394 -9.22 -27.22 -7.46
C ILE A 394 -9.89 -25.87 -7.72
N ALA A 395 -10.35 -25.24 -6.65
CA ALA A 395 -11.00 -23.94 -6.68
C ALA A 395 -10.03 -22.76 -6.78
N ASN A 396 -9.37 -22.62 -7.93
CA ASN A 396 -8.39 -21.55 -8.20
C ASN A 396 -8.80 -20.65 -9.36
N VAL A 397 -8.66 -19.34 -9.15
CA VAL A 397 -8.92 -18.32 -10.19
C VAL A 397 -7.96 -18.47 -11.38
N SER A 398 -6.73 -18.93 -11.13
CA SER A 398 -5.73 -19.15 -12.18
C SER A 398 -6.09 -20.26 -13.17
N THR A 399 -6.98 -21.17 -12.80
CA THR A 399 -7.49 -22.26 -13.66
C THR A 399 -8.94 -22.02 -14.09
N GLY A 400 -9.40 -20.77 -14.00
CA GLY A 400 -10.72 -20.33 -14.46
C GLY A 400 -11.84 -20.45 -13.44
N GLY A 401 -11.52 -20.78 -12.19
CA GLY A 401 -12.45 -20.70 -11.06
C GLY A 401 -12.83 -19.27 -10.69
N VAL A 402 -13.81 -19.14 -9.79
CA VAL A 402 -14.33 -17.85 -9.32
C VAL A 402 -14.34 -17.80 -7.80
N THR A 403 -14.30 -16.59 -7.25
CA THR A 403 -14.41 -16.37 -5.81
C THR A 403 -15.54 -15.38 -5.56
N THR A 404 -16.49 -15.78 -4.70
CA THR A 404 -17.67 -15.00 -4.36
C THR A 404 -17.69 -14.68 -2.87
N GLU A 405 -18.22 -13.51 -2.50
CA GLU A 405 -18.35 -13.12 -1.10
C GLU A 405 -19.42 -13.98 -0.40
N LEU A 406 -19.15 -14.42 0.82
CA LEU A 406 -20.10 -15.12 1.66
C LEU A 406 -20.44 -14.24 2.87
N PRO A 407 -21.71 -13.81 3.03
CA PRO A 407 -22.14 -13.09 4.22
C PRO A 407 -21.90 -13.91 5.49
N LEU A 408 -21.34 -13.29 6.54
CA LEU A 408 -20.92 -13.98 7.75
C LEU A 408 -22.11 -14.60 8.50
N GLU A 409 -23.28 -13.98 8.42
CA GLU A 409 -24.52 -14.48 9.01
C GLU A 409 -25.00 -15.82 8.41
N ARG A 410 -24.45 -16.24 7.26
CA ARG A 410 -24.72 -17.55 6.66
C ARG A 410 -23.79 -18.65 7.15
N ILE A 411 -22.80 -18.32 7.99
CA ILE A 411 -21.81 -19.26 8.50
C ILE A 411 -22.22 -19.69 9.90
N HIS A 412 -22.19 -21.00 10.14
CA HIS A 412 -22.46 -21.53 11.46
C HIS A 412 -21.43 -21.01 12.48
N PRO A 413 -21.83 -20.56 13.69
CA PRO A 413 -20.92 -20.05 14.70
C PRO A 413 -19.75 -20.99 15.04
N ASP A 414 -19.98 -22.31 15.04
CA ASP A 414 -18.90 -23.29 15.28
C ASP A 414 -17.80 -23.26 14.22
N ASN A 415 -18.12 -22.90 12.98
CA ASN A 415 -17.14 -22.79 11.89
C ASN A 415 -16.34 -21.49 12.03
N ILE A 416 -16.97 -20.41 12.51
CA ILE A 416 -16.29 -19.17 12.89
C ILE A 416 -15.31 -19.45 14.04
N ALA A 417 -15.80 -20.04 15.13
CA ALA A 417 -14.98 -20.37 16.31
C ALA A 417 -13.82 -21.31 15.96
N MET A 418 -14.04 -22.27 15.06
CA MET A 418 -12.99 -23.16 14.55
C MET A 418 -11.89 -22.39 13.82
N ALA A 419 -12.25 -21.45 12.94
CA ALA A 419 -11.28 -20.64 12.21
C ALA A 419 -10.48 -19.71 13.14
N GLU A 420 -11.17 -19.06 14.08
CA GLU A 420 -10.55 -18.19 15.09
C GLU A 420 -9.59 -18.96 15.99
N ARG A 421 -10.00 -20.15 16.47
CA ARG A 421 -9.17 -21.03 17.28
C ARG A 421 -7.97 -21.57 16.49
N ALA A 422 -8.15 -21.88 15.21
CA ALA A 422 -7.08 -22.31 14.33
C ALA A 422 -6.01 -21.22 14.13
N VAL A 423 -6.43 -19.98 13.92
CA VAL A 423 -5.52 -18.83 13.80
C VAL A 423 -4.87 -18.48 15.14
N GLY A 424 -5.64 -18.52 16.22
CA GLY A 424 -5.18 -18.31 17.59
C GLY A 424 -4.12 -19.32 18.03
N LEU A 425 -4.20 -20.58 17.58
CA LEU A 425 -3.17 -21.60 17.82
C LEU A 425 -1.77 -21.16 17.35
N PHE A 426 -1.71 -20.43 16.23
CA PHE A 426 -0.46 -19.94 15.66
C PHE A 426 -0.14 -18.49 16.10
N GLY A 427 -1.06 -17.81 16.80
CA GLY A 427 -0.89 -16.42 17.23
C GLY A 427 -0.76 -15.42 16.06
N LEU A 428 -1.31 -15.75 14.90
CA LEU A 428 -1.29 -14.86 13.73
C LEU A 428 -2.29 -13.71 13.92
N ASP A 429 -1.87 -12.50 13.56
CA ASP A 429 -2.69 -11.29 13.61
C ASP A 429 -3.61 -11.18 12.39
N ILE A 430 -3.10 -11.45 11.20
CA ILE A 430 -3.83 -11.46 9.92
C ILE A 430 -3.60 -12.80 9.23
N ALA A 431 -4.67 -13.58 9.06
CA ALA A 431 -4.60 -14.89 8.41
C ALA A 431 -5.84 -15.19 7.56
N ALA A 432 -5.71 -16.15 6.65
CA ALA A 432 -6.87 -16.79 6.04
C ALA A 432 -6.83 -18.30 6.26
N VAL A 433 -7.96 -18.86 6.68
CA VAL A 433 -8.18 -20.30 6.85
C VAL A 433 -8.90 -20.82 5.62
N ASP A 434 -8.28 -21.78 4.93
CA ASP A 434 -8.88 -22.48 3.82
C ASP A 434 -9.58 -23.73 4.37
N PHE A 435 -10.90 -23.71 4.37
CA PHE A 435 -11.76 -24.70 5.00
C PHE A 435 -12.71 -25.31 3.98
N ILE A 436 -12.65 -26.63 3.82
CA ILE A 436 -13.57 -27.38 2.96
C ILE A 436 -14.61 -28.07 3.84
N CYS A 437 -15.89 -27.87 3.53
CA CYS A 437 -16.99 -28.58 4.20
C CYS A 437 -18.20 -28.73 3.26
N PRO A 438 -19.08 -29.72 3.50
CA PRO A 438 -20.28 -29.90 2.68
C PRO A 438 -21.24 -28.72 2.75
N ASP A 439 -21.42 -28.13 3.93
CA ASP A 439 -22.33 -27.01 4.18
C ASP A 439 -21.81 -26.14 5.33
N ILE A 440 -21.39 -24.91 5.01
CA ILE A 440 -20.83 -23.96 5.99
C ILE A 440 -21.90 -23.36 6.92
N GLY A 441 -23.18 -23.47 6.57
CA GLY A 441 -24.31 -23.07 7.41
C GLY A 441 -24.60 -24.06 8.56
N ARG A 442 -23.93 -25.22 8.55
CA ARG A 442 -24.02 -26.24 9.60
C ARG A 442 -22.69 -26.41 10.32
N SER A 443 -22.72 -26.91 11.56
CA SER A 443 -21.51 -27.15 12.33
C SER A 443 -20.62 -28.18 11.65
N TRP A 444 -19.32 -27.88 11.53
CA TRP A 444 -18.31 -28.84 11.06
C TRP A 444 -18.26 -30.12 11.90
N MET A 445 -18.72 -30.08 13.16
CA MET A 445 -18.83 -31.26 14.01
C MET A 445 -19.92 -32.22 13.54
N ASP A 446 -20.97 -31.71 12.88
CA ASP A 446 -22.10 -32.50 12.41
C ASP A 446 -21.93 -32.98 10.96
N VAL A 447 -21.39 -32.11 10.09
CA VAL A 447 -21.26 -32.39 8.65
C VAL A 447 -19.83 -32.73 8.22
N GLY A 448 -18.87 -32.68 9.14
CA GLY A 448 -17.46 -32.84 8.84
C GLY A 448 -16.85 -31.64 8.12
N GLY A 449 -15.68 -31.87 7.54
CA GLY A 449 -14.87 -30.87 6.86
C GLY A 449 -13.43 -30.89 7.33
N GLY A 450 -12.60 -30.02 6.76
CA GLY A 450 -11.17 -29.96 7.06
C GLY A 450 -10.54 -28.63 6.70
N ILE A 451 -9.68 -28.12 7.59
CA ILE A 451 -8.78 -27.02 7.33
C ILE A 451 -7.62 -27.56 6.49
N CYS A 452 -7.52 -27.13 5.24
CA CYS A 452 -6.48 -27.57 4.32
C CYS A 452 -5.22 -26.74 4.44
N GLU A 453 -5.36 -25.44 4.74
CA GLU A 453 -4.25 -24.49 4.81
C GLU A 453 -4.60 -23.32 5.72
N ILE A 454 -3.58 -22.74 6.36
CA ILE A 454 -3.65 -21.43 7.00
C ILE A 454 -2.58 -20.57 6.35
N ASN A 455 -2.98 -19.39 5.90
CA ASN A 455 -2.12 -18.49 5.14
C ASN A 455 -1.82 -17.23 5.98
N ALA A 456 -0.56 -17.07 6.41
CA ALA A 456 -0.06 -15.81 6.98
C ALA A 456 0.14 -14.78 5.84
N GLY A 457 -0.54 -13.63 5.92
CA GLY A 457 -0.52 -12.63 4.86
C GLY A 457 -1.39 -12.97 3.63
N PRO A 458 -2.70 -13.22 3.82
CA PRO A 458 -3.61 -13.50 2.71
C PRO A 458 -3.80 -12.27 1.81
N GLN A 459 -4.16 -12.50 0.54
CA GLN A 459 -4.60 -11.41 -0.33
C GLN A 459 -6.03 -11.00 0.00
N PHE A 460 -6.31 -9.71 -0.04
CA PHE A 460 -7.66 -9.17 0.14
C PHE A 460 -7.95 -8.02 -0.83
N GLY A 461 -9.24 -7.71 -1.00
CA GLY A 461 -9.71 -6.59 -1.82
C GLY A 461 -9.90 -5.32 -1.00
N GLU A 462 -10.32 -4.24 -1.66
CA GLU A 462 -10.47 -2.88 -1.11
C GLU A 462 -11.29 -2.83 0.20
N ASP A 463 -12.53 -3.35 0.21
CA ASP A 463 -13.40 -3.33 1.41
C ASP A 463 -12.77 -3.98 2.64
N ALA A 464 -11.87 -4.95 2.42
CA ALA A 464 -11.17 -5.61 3.52
C ALA A 464 -9.97 -4.80 4.02
N ALA A 465 -9.32 -4.00 3.16
CA ALA A 465 -8.30 -3.06 3.59
C ALA A 465 -8.91 -2.00 4.52
N GLU A 466 -10.05 -1.42 4.14
CA GLU A 466 -10.74 -0.40 4.95
C GLU A 466 -11.11 -0.93 6.34
N LYS A 467 -11.78 -2.10 6.41
CA LYS A 467 -12.16 -2.73 7.69
C LYS A 467 -10.95 -3.05 8.56
N LEU A 468 -9.89 -3.58 7.95
CA LEU A 468 -8.63 -3.89 8.64
C LEU A 468 -8.02 -2.62 9.25
N LEU A 469 -7.91 -1.55 8.46
CA LEU A 469 -7.31 -0.30 8.93
C LEU A 469 -8.17 0.40 9.97
N ALA A 470 -9.50 0.40 9.83
CA ALA A 470 -10.41 0.95 10.83
C ALA A 470 -10.24 0.28 12.19
N SER A 471 -10.00 -1.03 12.22
CA SER A 471 -9.76 -1.76 13.46
C SER A 471 -8.34 -1.59 14.00
N LEU A 472 -7.32 -1.45 13.15
CA LEU A 472 -5.93 -1.23 13.58
C LEU A 472 -5.65 0.19 14.05
N PHE A 473 -6.34 1.16 13.47
CA PHE A 473 -6.11 2.58 13.67
C PHE A 473 -7.41 3.31 14.03
N PRO A 474 -8.06 2.96 15.15
CA PRO A 474 -9.30 3.63 15.58
C PRO A 474 -9.10 5.14 15.75
N ASP A 475 -7.90 5.56 16.18
CA ASP A 475 -7.51 6.98 16.32
C ASP A 475 -6.76 7.53 15.08
N LYS A 476 -7.00 6.94 13.90
CA LYS A 476 -6.33 7.28 12.63
C LYS A 476 -4.79 7.15 12.66
N GLY A 477 -4.23 6.47 13.65
CA GLY A 477 -2.79 6.21 13.74
C GLY A 477 -1.90 7.43 13.98
N ARG A 478 -2.46 8.56 14.42
CA ARG A 478 -1.71 9.81 14.68
C ARG A 478 -1.28 9.92 16.14
N ILE A 479 -0.06 10.31 16.42
CA ILE A 479 0.32 10.80 17.76
C ILE A 479 0.01 12.30 17.85
N PRO A 480 -0.20 12.88 19.05
CA PRO A 480 -0.26 14.33 19.20
C PRO A 480 1.04 14.99 18.72
N VAL A 481 0.90 16.05 17.92
CA VAL A 481 2.02 16.82 17.34
C VAL A 481 1.87 18.29 17.71
N GLY A 482 2.93 18.85 18.27
CA GLY A 482 3.03 20.25 18.64
C GLY A 482 4.19 20.95 17.96
N LEU A 483 3.98 22.20 17.57
CA LEU A 483 5.01 23.06 17.01
C LEU A 483 5.27 24.26 17.92
N VAL A 484 6.51 24.69 18.01
CA VAL A 484 6.94 25.87 18.77
C VAL A 484 7.73 26.80 17.86
N LEU A 485 7.31 28.05 17.72
CA LEU A 485 8.12 29.12 17.14
C LEU A 485 8.71 29.96 18.28
N GLY A 486 10.04 30.06 18.33
CA GLY A 486 10.81 30.86 19.31
C GLY A 486 11.19 30.17 20.64
N ASP A 487 11.55 30.97 21.66
CA ASP A 487 12.24 30.54 22.90
C ASP A 487 11.50 30.93 24.22
N GLU A 488 10.16 30.88 24.19
CA GLU A 488 9.20 31.58 25.06
C GLU A 488 9.20 31.41 26.60
N SER A 489 10.26 30.97 27.26
CA SER A 489 10.34 31.16 28.73
C SER A 489 11.74 31.48 29.26
N GLY A 490 12.64 31.93 28.37
CA GLY A 490 14.06 31.98 28.67
C GLY A 490 14.73 30.61 28.42
N PRO A 491 16.03 30.49 28.71
CA PRO A 491 16.86 29.36 28.23
C PRO A 491 16.41 27.96 28.69
N ASP A 492 15.49 27.84 29.67
CA ASP A 492 15.17 26.59 30.35
C ASP A 492 13.76 26.03 30.08
N TRP A 493 12.97 26.61 29.17
CA TRP A 493 11.60 26.12 28.89
C TRP A 493 11.61 24.66 28.42
N LEU A 494 12.55 24.32 27.55
CA LEU A 494 12.76 22.97 27.02
C LEU A 494 13.15 22.00 28.13
N ALA A 495 14.01 22.44 29.05
CA ALA A 495 14.42 21.64 30.21
C ALA A 495 13.24 21.36 31.15
N ARG A 496 12.43 22.37 31.47
CA ARG A 496 11.21 22.23 32.30
C ARG A 496 10.19 21.28 31.67
N LEU A 497 9.86 21.49 30.40
CA LEU A 497 8.93 20.65 29.64
C LEU A 497 9.38 19.19 29.65
N ARG A 498 10.67 18.95 29.40
CA ARG A 498 11.27 17.61 29.44
C ARG A 498 11.16 16.96 30.81
N THR A 499 11.54 17.67 31.88
CA THR A 499 11.42 17.15 33.26
C THR A 499 9.98 16.76 33.57
N GLN A 500 9.01 17.61 33.25
CA GLN A 500 7.60 17.32 33.52
C GLN A 500 7.04 16.16 32.69
N LEU A 501 7.45 16.01 31.42
CA LEU A 501 7.05 14.87 30.59
C LEU A 501 7.63 13.56 31.14
N VAL A 502 8.89 13.57 31.57
CA VAL A 502 9.55 12.41 32.20
C VAL A 502 8.89 12.03 33.53
N GLU A 503 8.59 13.01 34.39
CA GLU A 503 7.89 12.78 35.67
C GLU A 503 6.49 12.19 35.47
N ARG A 504 5.82 12.54 34.37
CA ARG A 504 4.51 11.98 33.98
C ARG A 504 4.61 10.64 33.25
N GLY A 505 5.83 10.15 32.97
CA GLY A 505 6.06 8.90 32.24
C GLY A 505 5.72 8.96 30.75
N VAL A 506 5.57 10.16 30.17
CA VAL A 506 5.25 10.35 28.74
C VAL A 506 6.54 10.24 27.93
N SER A 507 6.58 9.30 26.99
CA SER A 507 7.73 9.13 26.09
C SER A 507 7.65 10.09 24.91
N ALA A 508 7.90 11.38 25.18
CA ALA A 508 7.86 12.43 24.16
C ALA A 508 9.10 12.43 23.28
N GLY A 509 8.91 12.69 21.99
CA GLY A 509 9.96 13.02 21.04
C GLY A 509 10.06 14.53 20.88
N ILE A 510 11.24 15.12 21.10
CA ILE A 510 11.43 16.57 20.99
C ILE A 510 12.56 16.90 20.03
N VAL A 511 12.36 17.85 19.13
CA VAL A 511 13.41 18.40 18.27
C VAL A 511 13.55 19.88 18.56
N ALA A 512 14.72 20.29 19.03
CA ALA A 512 15.03 21.70 19.29
C ALA A 512 16.53 21.92 19.22
N ASP A 513 16.95 23.04 18.63
CA ASP A 513 18.33 23.54 18.64
C ASP A 513 19.39 22.52 18.18
N GLY A 514 19.02 21.71 17.18
CA GLY A 514 19.90 20.66 16.62
C GLY A 514 19.97 19.38 17.47
N GLU A 515 19.23 19.28 18.57
CA GLU A 515 19.15 18.06 19.37
C GLU A 515 17.80 17.35 19.17
N VAL A 516 17.86 16.02 19.07
CA VAL A 516 16.69 15.13 18.99
C VAL A 516 16.62 14.31 20.27
N TRP A 517 15.53 14.47 20.99
CA TRP A 517 15.28 13.86 22.29
C TRP A 517 14.23 12.76 22.18
N LEU A 518 14.38 11.73 22.99
CA LEU A 518 13.35 10.73 23.25
C LEU A 518 13.27 10.50 24.76
N GLY A 519 12.13 10.89 25.35
CA GLY A 519 11.98 11.00 26.79
C GLY A 519 13.02 11.95 27.38
N GLY A 520 13.82 11.48 28.34
CA GLY A 520 14.83 12.28 29.02
C GLY A 520 16.16 12.45 28.27
N SER A 521 16.40 11.69 27.19
CA SER A 521 17.74 11.49 26.61
C SER A 521 17.88 12.04 25.18
N VAL A 522 19.03 12.63 24.87
CA VAL A 522 19.41 12.95 23.47
C VAL A 522 19.72 11.63 22.75
N ILE A 523 19.06 11.41 21.61
CA ILE A 523 19.30 10.24 20.76
C ILE A 523 20.05 10.59 19.47
N ALA A 524 20.02 11.86 19.05
CA ALA A 524 20.78 12.35 17.90
C ALA A 524 21.08 13.85 18.03
N ARG A 525 22.15 14.27 17.35
CA ARG A 525 22.44 15.69 17.08
C ARG A 525 22.47 15.89 15.58
N LEU A 526 21.72 16.88 15.11
CA LEU A 526 21.57 17.25 13.72
C LEU A 526 22.25 18.61 13.48
N PRO A 527 22.62 18.92 12.22
CA PRO A 527 23.03 20.27 11.87
C PRO A 527 21.95 21.30 12.22
N PRO A 528 22.30 22.59 12.38
CA PRO A 528 21.32 23.66 12.50
C PRO A 528 20.32 23.63 11.34
N ASN A 529 19.09 24.09 11.57
CA ASN A 529 18.00 24.09 10.58
C ASN A 529 17.68 22.69 10.04
N SER A 530 17.45 21.73 10.95
CA SER A 530 17.09 20.33 10.63
C SER A 530 15.84 19.87 11.39
N GLY A 531 14.97 20.80 11.76
CA GLY A 531 13.73 20.51 12.50
C GLY A 531 12.81 19.53 11.76
N PHE A 532 12.65 19.70 10.45
CA PHE A 532 11.88 18.78 9.60
C PHE A 532 12.46 17.36 9.62
N GLU A 533 13.77 17.21 9.46
CA GLU A 533 14.46 15.91 9.48
C GLU A 533 14.33 15.23 10.84
N GLY A 534 14.49 15.98 11.93
CA GLY A 534 14.28 15.48 13.28
C GLY A 534 12.84 15.03 13.50
N ALA A 535 11.86 15.80 13.00
CA ALA A 535 10.44 15.44 13.09
C ALA A 535 10.17 14.13 12.34
N MET A 536 10.67 14.01 11.11
CA MET A 536 10.55 12.80 10.30
C MET A 536 11.22 11.57 10.94
N LEU A 537 12.34 11.76 11.65
CA LEU A 537 12.98 10.71 12.43
C LEU A 537 12.06 10.22 13.55
N LEU A 538 11.52 11.13 14.35
CA LEU A 538 10.67 10.80 15.51
C LEU A 538 9.30 10.26 15.12
N LEU A 539 8.71 10.69 14.00
CA LEU A 539 7.47 10.09 13.47
C LEU A 539 7.63 8.60 13.12
N ARG A 540 8.86 8.12 12.94
CA ARG A 540 9.20 6.70 12.69
C ARG A 540 9.65 5.95 13.95
N GLU A 541 9.71 6.61 15.09
CA GLU A 541 10.15 6.02 16.35
C GLU A 541 8.94 5.52 17.16
N ARG A 542 8.83 4.20 17.32
CA ARG A 542 7.72 3.52 18.00
C ARG A 542 7.54 3.90 19.46
N ARG A 543 8.59 4.46 20.08
CA ARG A 543 8.52 4.91 21.47
C ARG A 543 7.92 6.31 21.62
N VAL A 544 7.76 7.08 20.54
CA VAL A 544 7.24 8.45 20.63
C VAL A 544 5.73 8.43 20.82
N GLU A 545 5.27 8.93 21.95
CA GLU A 545 3.84 9.09 22.27
C GLU A 545 3.30 10.46 21.89
N GLN A 546 4.17 11.46 21.87
CA GLN A 546 3.88 12.84 21.50
C GLN A 546 5.12 13.45 20.84
N LEU A 547 4.92 14.21 19.76
CA LEU A 547 5.99 14.90 19.05
C LEU A 547 5.91 16.41 19.31
N ILE A 548 7.05 17.03 19.64
CA ILE A 548 7.18 18.47 19.83
C ILE A 548 8.37 18.96 19.02
N VAL A 549 8.18 19.95 18.16
CA VAL A 549 9.24 20.43 17.26
C VAL A 549 9.35 21.95 17.31
N LYS A 550 10.56 22.45 17.57
CA LYS A 550 10.90 23.85 17.34
C LYS A 550 10.98 24.09 15.83
N LEU A 551 10.22 25.07 15.35
CA LEU A 551 10.20 25.48 13.96
C LEU A 551 11.51 26.18 13.58
N ASP A 552 11.96 25.90 12.36
CA ASP A 552 13.13 26.52 11.74
C ASP A 552 12.96 26.59 10.21
N SER A 553 13.90 27.22 9.51
CA SER A 553 13.88 27.36 8.04
C SER A 553 13.78 26.04 7.24
N SER A 554 14.05 24.87 7.83
CA SER A 554 13.92 23.58 7.14
C SER A 554 12.49 23.34 6.65
N PHE A 555 11.50 23.83 7.40
CA PHE A 555 10.08 23.70 7.07
C PHE A 555 9.70 24.52 5.83
N LEU A 556 10.31 25.69 5.59
CA LEU A 556 10.06 26.47 4.37
C LEU A 556 10.50 25.71 3.11
N THR A 557 11.54 24.87 3.24
CA THR A 557 12.04 24.03 2.14
C THR A 557 11.21 22.75 2.00
N HIS A 558 10.92 22.09 3.11
CA HIS A 558 10.37 20.74 3.12
C HIS A 558 8.86 20.68 3.36
N GLY A 559 8.21 21.79 3.71
CA GLY A 559 6.81 21.80 4.16
C GLY A 559 6.65 21.25 5.58
N VAL A 560 5.43 20.83 5.93
CA VAL A 560 5.15 20.22 7.23
C VAL A 560 5.33 18.70 7.19
N PRO A 561 5.79 18.05 8.28
CA PRO A 561 6.16 16.63 8.29
C PRO A 561 4.95 15.67 8.31
N CYS A 562 3.78 16.15 8.74
CA CYS A 562 2.57 15.35 8.87
C CYS A 562 1.31 16.22 8.78
N GLU A 563 0.17 15.57 8.53
CA GLU A 563 -1.14 16.20 8.65
C GLU A 563 -1.60 16.26 10.10
N GLY A 564 -2.34 17.34 10.41
CA GLY A 564 -2.94 17.57 11.71
C GLY A 564 -1.87 17.81 12.79
N ILE A 565 -1.63 19.09 13.03
CA ILE A 565 -0.81 19.59 14.12
C ILE A 565 -1.80 20.05 15.19
N ASP A 566 -1.79 19.39 16.34
CA ASP A 566 -2.76 19.64 17.41
C ASP A 566 -2.64 21.07 17.94
N TRP A 567 -1.41 21.60 18.01
CA TRP A 567 -1.18 22.97 18.44
C TRP A 567 0.10 23.60 17.90
N LEU A 568 0.07 24.93 17.78
CA LEU A 568 1.22 25.78 17.53
C LEU A 568 1.35 26.80 18.68
N ALA A 569 2.52 26.84 19.32
CA ALA A 569 2.90 27.87 20.28
C ALA A 569 3.86 28.88 19.62
N VAL A 570 3.66 30.18 19.87
CA VAL A 570 4.36 31.26 19.14
C VAL A 570 4.87 32.37 20.06
N ASP A 571 6.19 32.36 20.30
CA ASP A 571 7.17 33.38 19.89
C ASP A 571 6.73 34.72 19.30
N ARG A 572 6.08 35.63 20.02
CA ARG A 572 5.86 36.95 19.41
C ARG A 572 7.14 37.75 19.16
N THR A 573 8.20 37.56 19.94
CA THR A 573 9.48 38.25 19.67
C THR A 573 10.21 37.69 18.45
N GLU A 574 9.82 36.51 17.98
CA GLU A 574 10.39 35.78 16.84
C GLU A 574 9.47 35.87 15.60
N MET A 575 8.58 36.86 15.57
CA MET A 575 7.69 37.14 14.44
C MET A 575 8.34 38.12 13.45
N ASP A 576 9.56 37.81 13.03
CA ASP A 576 10.20 38.46 11.88
C ASP A 576 9.64 37.92 10.54
N ASP A 577 10.22 38.32 9.42
CA ASP A 577 9.77 37.86 8.09
C ASP A 577 9.80 36.32 7.96
N GLU A 578 10.78 35.66 8.60
CA GLU A 578 10.90 34.20 8.60
C GLU A 578 9.83 33.57 9.49
N GLY A 579 9.64 34.07 10.72
CA GLY A 579 8.60 33.62 11.64
C GLY A 579 7.18 33.77 11.07
N MET A 580 6.92 34.88 10.35
CA MET A 580 5.67 35.08 9.62
C MET A 580 5.48 34.05 8.50
N ALA A 581 6.53 33.75 7.74
CA ALA A 581 6.51 32.77 6.67
C ALA A 581 6.26 31.34 7.22
N LEU A 582 6.95 30.97 8.30
CA LEU A 582 6.79 29.68 8.98
C LEU A 582 5.39 29.50 9.55
N THR A 583 4.87 30.52 10.24
CA THR A 583 3.52 30.50 10.81
C THR A 583 2.47 30.36 9.70
N SER A 584 2.62 31.12 8.61
CA SER A 584 1.72 31.04 7.45
C SER A 584 1.75 29.67 6.78
N LEU A 585 2.93 29.04 6.70
CA LEU A 585 3.10 27.70 6.14
C LEU A 585 2.35 26.63 6.95
N VAL A 586 2.45 26.68 8.28
CA VAL A 586 1.91 25.62 9.15
C VAL A 586 0.43 25.83 9.51
N ALA A 587 -0.06 27.08 9.50
CA ALA A 587 -1.41 27.42 9.94
C ALA A 587 -2.54 26.57 9.31
N PRO A 588 -2.52 26.20 8.01
CA PRO A 588 -3.56 25.34 7.41
C PRO A 588 -3.61 23.90 7.93
N PHE A 589 -2.65 23.51 8.78
CA PHE A 589 -2.52 22.19 9.35
C PHE A 589 -2.72 22.19 10.88
N VAL A 590 -2.91 23.35 11.50
CA VAL A 590 -2.97 23.52 12.96
C VAL A 590 -4.42 23.55 13.45
N ASP A 591 -4.74 22.72 14.43
CA ASP A 591 -6.08 22.65 15.04
C ASP A 591 -6.29 23.75 16.09
N SER A 592 -5.25 24.12 16.84
CA SER A 592 -5.32 25.16 17.89
C SER A 592 -4.08 26.05 17.93
N LEU A 593 -4.27 27.38 17.96
CA LEU A 593 -3.17 28.34 18.06
C LEU A 593 -3.06 28.89 19.49
N LEU A 594 -1.89 28.73 20.11
CA LEU A 594 -1.57 29.25 21.44
C LEU A 594 -0.64 30.46 21.29
N VAL A 595 -1.09 31.64 21.71
CA VAL A 595 -0.33 32.89 21.54
C VAL A 595 -0.09 33.55 22.89
N ASN A 596 1.16 33.90 23.16
CA ASN A 596 1.56 34.66 24.33
C ASN A 596 1.21 36.16 24.18
N ASP A 597 0.75 36.81 25.26
CA ASP A 597 -0.07 38.03 25.26
C ASP A 597 0.51 39.29 24.57
N GLY A 598 -0.38 40.18 24.06
CA GLY A 598 -0.03 41.55 23.59
C GLY A 598 -0.75 42.16 22.37
N LEU A 599 -1.13 41.41 21.34
CA LEU A 599 -1.71 41.93 20.09
C LEU A 599 -2.91 41.09 19.60
N GLY A 600 -3.68 41.64 18.66
CA GLY A 600 -4.79 40.95 17.98
C GLY A 600 -4.35 39.72 17.18
N ASN A 601 -5.32 39.00 16.61
CA ASN A 601 -5.13 37.72 15.91
C ASN A 601 -4.11 37.86 14.75
N PRO A 602 -2.88 37.29 14.84
CA PRO A 602 -1.85 37.46 13.82
C PRO A 602 -2.06 36.54 12.61
N VAL A 603 -2.88 35.49 12.76
CA VAL A 603 -3.15 34.50 11.73
C VAL A 603 -4.56 34.74 11.22
N GLY A 604 -4.69 35.22 9.98
CA GLY A 604 -6.00 35.41 9.35
C GLY A 604 -6.83 34.12 9.42
N LYS A 605 -8.07 34.25 9.93
CA LYS A 605 -9.24 33.32 9.90
C LYS A 605 -9.10 31.80 10.10
N ALA A 606 -7.93 31.17 10.21
CA ALA A 606 -7.82 29.72 9.99
C ALA A 606 -7.93 28.82 11.25
N ALA A 607 -7.53 29.27 12.44
CA ALA A 607 -7.62 28.46 13.67
C ALA A 607 -8.09 29.29 14.89
N PRO A 608 -8.87 28.71 15.83
CA PRO A 608 -9.24 29.40 17.05
C PRO A 608 -7.99 29.70 17.89
N ALA A 609 -7.70 31.00 18.07
CA ALA A 609 -6.57 31.45 18.86
C ALA A 609 -6.94 31.57 20.35
N ARG A 610 -6.16 30.92 21.21
CA ARG A 610 -6.25 31.05 22.67
C ARG A 610 -5.08 31.88 23.18
N LYS A 611 -5.40 32.98 23.85
CA LYS A 611 -4.43 33.76 24.60
C LYS A 611 -4.02 32.99 25.85
N VAL A 612 -2.72 32.88 26.09
CA VAL A 612 -2.13 32.18 27.23
C VAL A 612 -1.03 33.06 27.84
N ALA A 613 -0.88 33.01 29.17
CA ALA A 613 0.22 33.68 29.83
C ALA A 613 1.56 33.02 29.45
N PRO A 614 2.71 33.73 29.59
CA PRO A 614 4.03 33.14 29.33
C PRO A 614 4.21 31.82 30.09
N GLY A 615 4.62 30.77 29.38
CA GLY A 615 4.84 29.43 29.95
C GLY A 615 3.57 28.62 30.29
N GLN A 616 2.37 29.20 30.23
CA GLN A 616 1.10 28.48 30.50
C GLN A 616 0.77 27.46 29.40
N TRP A 617 1.30 27.65 28.19
CA TRP A 617 1.15 26.67 27.11
C TRP A 617 1.80 25.32 27.46
N VAL A 618 2.89 25.30 28.25
CA VAL A 618 3.53 24.05 28.72
C VAL A 618 2.54 23.19 29.49
N ASP A 619 1.72 23.78 30.36
CA ASP A 619 0.69 23.04 31.11
C ASP A 619 -0.42 22.49 30.19
N ILE A 620 -0.75 23.23 29.12
CA ILE A 620 -1.71 22.79 28.09
C ILE A 620 -1.15 21.59 27.32
N VAL A 621 0.12 21.66 26.93
CA VAL A 621 0.85 20.57 26.24
C VAL A 621 0.91 19.30 27.09
N LEU A 622 1.21 19.47 28.38
CA LEU A 622 1.28 18.38 29.35
C LEU A 622 -0.10 17.76 29.64
N ALA A 623 -1.19 18.54 29.55
CA ALA A 623 -2.55 18.03 29.70
C ALA A 623 -3.00 17.21 28.48
N MET A 624 -2.51 17.55 27.28
CA MET A 624 -2.82 16.82 26.04
C MET A 624 -2.01 15.52 25.88
N GLY A 625 -0.81 15.44 26.47
CA GLY A 625 -0.02 14.20 26.55
C GLY A 625 -0.57 13.16 27.54
N GLY A 626 -1.69 13.44 28.21
CA GLY A 626 -2.27 12.60 29.24
C GLY A 626 -3.20 11.52 28.71
N GLY A 627 -2.65 10.35 28.37
CA GLY A 627 -3.38 9.11 28.61
C GLY A 627 -3.53 8.93 30.11
N ALA A 628 -4.75 8.64 30.60
CA ALA A 628 -4.87 8.01 31.91
C ALA A 628 -3.97 6.76 31.89
N PRO A 629 -3.23 6.46 32.97
CA PRO A 629 -2.52 5.19 33.03
C PRO A 629 -3.56 4.10 32.82
N ASP A 630 -3.37 3.25 31.82
CA ASP A 630 -4.09 2.00 31.71
C ASP A 630 -3.98 1.33 33.08
N LYS A 631 -5.11 1.31 33.82
CA LYS A 631 -5.19 0.51 35.04
C LYS A 631 -5.00 -0.95 34.59
N PRO A 632 -4.17 -1.71 35.33
CA PRO A 632 -3.70 -3.04 34.92
C PRO A 632 -4.83 -4.02 34.63
#